data_AF-A4RXM7-F1
#
_entry.id   AF-A4RXM7-F1
#
_cell.length_a   1.000
_cell.length_b   1.000
_cell.length_c   1.000
_cell.angle_alpha   90.00
_cell.angle_beta   90.00
_cell.angle_gamma   90.00
#
_symmetry.space_group_name_H-M   'P 1'
#
loop_
_entity.id
_entity.type
_entity.pdbx_description
1 polymer ?
#
loop_
_entity_poly.entity_id
_entity_poly.type
_entity_poly.pdbx_seq_one_letter_code
_entity_poly.pdbx_strand_id
1 'polypeptide(L)'
;MVRFWLDEEWERGATINRDIGVAAGASYARCVAQMAREGEDEVLQRLVMALAADLADFDFADSFVSAFEVANKVIEMLMLRAGVDVCCVGEDDITRAARYEATLESRRDD
;
A
#
# COMPACT_ATOMS: atom_id res chain seq x y z
N MET A 1 4.22 2.03 4.90
CA MET A 1 4.49 2.53 3.55
C MET A 1 3.28 3.21 2.90
N VAL A 2 2.07 2.64 2.90
CA VAL A 2 0.86 3.29 2.33
C VAL A 2 0.60 4.70 2.89
N ARG A 3 0.56 4.85 4.22
CA ARG A 3 0.46 6.20 4.84
C ARG A 3 1.56 7.15 4.36
N PHE A 4 2.78 6.65 4.22
CA PHE A 4 3.93 7.47 3.83
C PHE A 4 3.75 7.99 2.39
N TRP A 5 3.27 7.15 1.47
CA TRP A 5 2.86 7.57 0.14
C TRP A 5 1.78 8.66 0.16
N LEU A 6 0.71 8.46 0.94
CA LEU A 6 -0.37 9.45 1.03
C LEU A 6 0.10 10.78 1.64
N ASP A 7 1.01 10.73 2.62
CA ASP A 7 1.62 11.91 3.24
C ASP A 7 2.62 12.63 2.30
N GLU A 8 3.10 11.98 1.23
CA GLU A 8 3.95 12.57 0.19
C GLU A 8 3.13 13.23 -0.92
N GLU A 9 2.05 12.59 -1.37
CA GLU A 9 1.25 13.07 -2.52
C GLU A 9 0.12 14.02 -2.13
N TRP A 10 -0.39 13.91 -0.90
CA TRP A 10 -1.55 14.66 -0.43
C TRP A 10 -1.22 15.48 0.83
N GLU A 11 -2.20 15.65 1.73
CA GLU A 11 -2.00 16.40 2.96
C GLU A 11 -1.22 15.59 4.00
N ARG A 12 0.04 15.98 4.22
CA ARG A 12 0.92 15.37 5.22
C ARG A 12 0.30 15.41 6.62
N GLY A 13 0.15 14.23 7.23
CA GLY A 13 -0.31 14.12 8.61
C GLY A 13 -1.83 14.13 8.77
N ALA A 14 -2.58 14.14 7.67
CA ALA A 14 -4.02 13.99 7.71
C ALA A 14 -4.41 12.68 8.41
N THR A 15 -5.44 12.73 9.25
CA THR A 15 -5.92 11.57 10.02
C THR A 15 -6.35 10.44 9.07
N ILE A 16 -7.04 10.79 7.99
CA ILE A 16 -7.49 9.83 6.97
C ILE A 16 -6.33 9.04 6.33
N ASN A 17 -5.17 9.65 6.10
CA ASN A 17 -4.00 8.94 5.55
C ASN A 17 -3.48 7.86 6.49
N ARG A 18 -3.49 8.13 7.80
CA ARG A 18 -3.12 7.14 8.82
C ARG A 18 -4.13 6.01 8.82
N ASP A 19 -5.42 6.33 8.78
CA ASP A 19 -6.49 5.34 8.88
C ASP A 19 -6.53 4.44 7.64
N ILE A 20 -6.35 4.99 6.44
CA ILE A 20 -6.13 4.22 5.19
C ILE A 20 -4.90 3.33 5.31
N GLY A 21 -3.78 3.85 5.83
CA GLY A 21 -2.56 3.07 6.00
C GLY A 21 -2.72 1.86 6.92
N VAL A 22 -3.49 2.00 8.01
CA VAL A 22 -3.84 0.91 8.91
C VAL A 22 -4.78 -0.09 8.22
N ALA A 23 -5.84 0.40 7.58
CA ALA A 23 -6.82 -0.44 6.88
C ALA A 23 -6.15 -1.28 5.77
N ALA A 24 -5.32 -0.67 4.93
CA ALA A 24 -4.60 -1.34 3.86
C ALA A 24 -3.63 -2.42 4.38
N GLY A 25 -2.92 -2.14 5.49
CA GLY A 25 -2.02 -3.11 6.12
C GLY A 25 -2.78 -4.33 6.68
N ALA A 26 -3.90 -4.09 7.34
CA ALA A 26 -4.75 -5.16 7.87
C ALA A 26 -5.40 -5.99 6.74
N SER A 27 -5.87 -5.30 5.69
CA SER A 27 -6.42 -5.91 4.47
C SER A 27 -5.40 -6.84 3.80
N TYR A 28 -4.19 -6.34 3.56
CA TYR A 28 -3.09 -7.13 2.99
C TYR A 28 -2.80 -8.40 3.79
N ALA A 29 -2.67 -8.27 5.12
CA ALA A 29 -2.42 -9.43 5.98
C ALA A 29 -3.53 -10.49 5.89
N ARG A 30 -4.81 -10.06 5.84
CA ARG A 30 -5.95 -10.97 5.66
C ARG A 30 -5.90 -11.67 4.30
N CYS A 31 -5.74 -10.91 3.22
CA CYS A 31 -5.73 -11.44 1.85
C CYS A 31 -4.59 -12.44 1.65
N VAL A 32 -3.37 -12.10 2.07
CA VAL A 32 -2.22 -13.01 1.95
C VAL A 32 -2.42 -14.29 2.77
N ALA A 33 -2.93 -14.17 3.99
CA ALA A 33 -3.22 -15.34 4.82
C ALA A 33 -4.30 -16.24 4.21
N GLN A 34 -5.28 -15.67 3.52
CA GLN A 34 -6.29 -16.43 2.79
C GLN A 34 -5.70 -17.14 1.57
N MET A 35 -4.95 -16.44 0.73
CA MET A 35 -4.34 -16.99 -0.48
C MET A 35 -3.33 -18.11 -0.17
N ALA A 36 -2.58 -17.97 0.93
CA ALA A 36 -1.67 -19.02 1.39
C ALA A 36 -2.39 -20.34 1.74
N ARG A 37 -3.66 -20.28 2.18
CA ARG A 37 -4.48 -21.49 2.42
C ARG A 37 -5.04 -22.09 1.14
N GLU A 38 -5.25 -21.27 0.12
CA GLU A 38 -5.79 -21.68 -1.17
C GLU A 38 -4.72 -22.32 -2.07
N GLY A 39 -3.43 -22.12 -1.78
CA GLY A 39 -2.31 -22.82 -2.42
C GLY A 39 -2.03 -22.38 -3.86
N GLU A 40 -2.25 -21.11 -4.17
CA GLU A 40 -2.27 -20.62 -5.55
C GLU A 40 -0.98 -19.93 -6.03
N ASP A 41 -0.68 -20.10 -7.33
CA ASP A 41 0.55 -19.63 -7.98
C ASP A 41 0.45 -18.19 -8.56
N GLU A 42 -0.71 -17.51 -8.53
CA GLU A 42 -0.93 -16.16 -9.12
C GLU A 42 -1.34 -15.10 -8.09
N VAL A 43 -0.68 -15.11 -6.93
CA VAL A 43 -1.01 -14.28 -5.75
C VAL A 43 -1.13 -12.79 -6.08
N LEU A 44 -0.21 -12.22 -6.84
CA LEU A 44 -0.14 -10.76 -7.07
C LEU A 44 -1.31 -10.22 -7.91
N GLN A 45 -1.73 -10.93 -8.95
CA GLN A 45 -2.82 -10.47 -9.85
C GLN A 45 -4.18 -10.47 -9.14
N ARG A 46 -4.43 -11.48 -8.30
CA ARG A 46 -5.65 -11.55 -7.49
C ARG A 46 -5.62 -10.60 -6.29
N LEU A 47 -4.43 -10.27 -5.78
CA LEU A 47 -4.28 -9.46 -4.58
C LEU A 47 -4.78 -8.02 -4.78
N VAL A 48 -4.65 -7.42 -5.97
CA VAL A 48 -5.27 -6.11 -6.26
C VAL A 48 -6.78 -6.16 -6.01
N MET A 49 -7.46 -7.11 -6.63
CA MET A 49 -8.92 -7.21 -6.55
C MET A 49 -9.39 -7.62 -5.15
N ALA A 50 -8.67 -8.52 -4.49
CA ALA A 50 -8.98 -8.93 -3.12
C ALA A 50 -8.83 -7.76 -2.13
N LEU A 51 -7.75 -6.97 -2.24
CA LEU A 51 -7.54 -5.76 -1.46
C LEU A 51 -8.63 -4.72 -1.72
N ALA A 52 -8.92 -4.44 -2.99
CA ALA A 52 -9.93 -3.44 -3.36
C ALA A 52 -11.32 -3.82 -2.83
N ALA A 53 -11.67 -5.11 -2.89
CA ALA A 53 -12.94 -5.62 -2.35
C ALA A 53 -13.00 -5.54 -0.82
N ASP A 54 -11.92 -5.92 -0.12
CA ASP A 54 -11.86 -5.86 1.35
C ASP A 54 -11.81 -4.40 1.87
N LEU A 55 -11.31 -3.46 1.07
CA LEU A 55 -11.35 -2.02 1.36
C LEU A 55 -12.63 -1.32 0.89
N ALA A 56 -13.54 -2.00 0.19
CA ALA A 56 -14.72 -1.35 -0.41
C ALA A 56 -15.67 -0.72 0.63
N ASP A 57 -15.71 -1.27 1.85
CA ASP A 57 -16.53 -0.76 2.95
C ASP A 57 -15.83 0.33 3.78
N PHE A 58 -14.57 0.66 3.48
CA PHE A 58 -13.87 1.75 4.15
C PHE A 58 -14.39 3.11 3.67
N ASP A 59 -14.58 4.05 4.59
CA ASP A 59 -15.04 5.40 4.27
C ASP A 59 -13.87 6.28 3.77
N PHE A 60 -13.86 6.53 2.46
CA PHE A 60 -12.85 7.37 1.79
C PHE A 60 -13.29 8.84 1.63
N ALA A 61 -14.42 9.27 2.20
CA ALA A 61 -15.01 10.58 1.93
C ALA A 61 -14.05 11.77 2.15
N ASP A 62 -13.16 11.66 3.14
CA ASP A 62 -12.18 12.70 3.46
C ASP A 62 -10.82 12.51 2.76
N SER A 63 -10.71 11.59 1.80
CA SER A 63 -9.47 11.29 1.08
C SER A 63 -9.53 11.65 -0.39
N PHE A 64 -8.36 11.77 -1.02
CA PHE A 64 -8.22 12.00 -2.47
C PHE A 64 -8.05 10.69 -3.26
N VAL A 65 -8.24 9.54 -2.63
CA VAL A 65 -8.02 8.21 -3.22
C VAL A 65 -9.20 7.28 -2.95
N SER A 66 -9.30 6.24 -3.75
CA SER A 66 -10.29 5.18 -3.63
C SER A 66 -9.68 3.87 -3.15
N ALA A 67 -10.53 2.92 -2.75
CA ALA A 67 -10.13 1.56 -2.42
C ALA A 67 -9.27 0.92 -3.52
N PHE A 68 -9.63 1.13 -4.79
CA PHE A 68 -8.90 0.58 -5.93
C PHE A 68 -7.52 1.23 -6.10
N GLU A 69 -7.42 2.55 -5.96
CA GLU A 69 -6.13 3.26 -6.06
C GLU A 69 -5.17 2.83 -4.94
N VAL A 70 -5.68 2.68 -3.72
CA VAL A 70 -4.90 2.15 -2.59
C VAL A 70 -4.44 0.72 -2.86
N ALA A 71 -5.33 -0.16 -3.33
CA ALA A 71 -5.00 -1.54 -3.66
C ALA A 71 -3.95 -1.64 -4.78
N ASN A 72 -4.10 -0.84 -5.83
CA ASN A 72 -3.16 -0.78 -6.94
C ASN A 72 -1.78 -0.31 -6.46
N LYS A 73 -1.73 0.76 -5.65
CA LYS A 73 -0.46 1.28 -5.13
C LYS A 73 0.22 0.29 -4.17
N VAL A 74 -0.52 -0.47 -3.38
CA VAL A 74 0.06 -1.55 -2.55
C VAL A 74 0.78 -2.58 -3.42
N ILE A 75 0.19 -2.97 -4.55
CA ILE A 75 0.77 -3.97 -5.45
C ILE A 75 1.97 -3.41 -6.21
N GLU A 76 1.91 -2.16 -6.66
CA GLU A 76 3.06 -1.43 -7.20
C GLU A 76 4.25 -1.47 -6.22
N MET A 77 4.02 -1.14 -4.93
CA MET A 77 5.07 -1.19 -3.90
C MET A 77 5.67 -2.60 -3.73
N LEU A 78 4.84 -3.64 -3.79
CA LEU A 78 5.29 -5.03 -3.68
C LEU A 78 6.11 -5.46 -4.91
N MET A 79 5.65 -5.10 -6.11
CA MET A 79 6.33 -5.39 -7.37
C MET A 79 7.70 -4.70 -7.44
N LEU A 80 7.74 -3.40 -7.15
CA LEU A 80 9.00 -2.63 -7.11
C LEU A 80 9.98 -3.23 -6.10
N ARG A 81 9.50 -3.62 -4.92
CA ARG A 81 10.33 -4.28 -3.89
C ARG A 81 10.85 -5.65 -4.33
N ALA A 82 10.10 -6.36 -5.17
CA ALA A 82 10.52 -7.63 -5.77
C ALA A 82 11.48 -7.45 -6.96
N GLY A 83 11.79 -6.20 -7.35
CA GLY A 83 12.63 -5.90 -8.51
C GLY A 83 11.90 -6.07 -9.84
N VAL A 84 10.57 -6.08 -9.83
CA VAL A 84 9.75 -6.12 -11.04
C VAL A 84 9.56 -4.71 -11.57
N ASP A 85 9.77 -4.54 -12.88
CA ASP A 85 9.50 -3.28 -13.57
C ASP A 85 7.99 -3.01 -13.61
N VAL A 86 7.60 -1.79 -13.24
CA VAL A 86 6.19 -1.36 -13.19
C VAL A 86 6.03 -0.17 -14.12
N CYS A 87 5.04 -0.24 -15.02
CA CYS A 87 4.76 0.88 -15.90
C CYS A 87 4.09 2.04 -15.13
N CYS A 88 4.23 3.26 -15.67
CA CYS A 88 3.54 4.45 -15.16
C CYS A 88 3.94 4.90 -13.74
N VAL A 89 5.14 4.53 -13.29
CA VAL A 89 5.72 4.97 -12.01
C VAL A 89 6.73 6.11 -12.20
N GLY A 90 6.85 6.98 -11.20
CA GLY A 90 7.84 8.05 -11.15
C GLY A 90 9.07 7.70 -10.29
N GLU A 91 10.08 8.58 -10.27
CA GLU A 91 11.26 8.45 -9.40
C GLU A 91 10.86 8.38 -7.92
N ASP A 92 9.83 9.13 -7.52
CA ASP A 92 9.28 9.10 -6.17
C ASP A 92 8.73 7.73 -5.77
N ASP A 93 8.14 6.98 -6.71
CA ASP A 93 7.65 5.63 -6.47
C ASP A 93 8.80 4.64 -6.32
N ILE A 94 9.76 4.69 -7.25
CA ILE A 94 10.93 3.82 -7.29
C ILE A 94 11.76 3.96 -6.00
N THR A 95 11.94 5.19 -5.52
CA THR A 95 12.78 5.47 -4.35
C THR A 95 12.03 5.41 -3.02
N ARG A 96 10.69 5.26 -3.02
CA ARG A 96 9.85 5.35 -1.81
C ARG A 96 10.25 4.36 -0.73
N ALA A 97 10.55 3.12 -1.11
CA ALA A 97 10.91 2.09 -0.13
C ALA A 97 12.16 2.49 0.66
N ALA A 98 13.21 2.96 -0.03
CA ALA A 98 14.44 3.42 0.60
C ALA A 98 14.20 4.65 1.49
N ARG A 99 13.41 5.63 1.03
CA ARG A 99 13.05 6.81 1.84
C ARG A 99 12.29 6.42 3.10
N TYR A 100 11.31 5.52 2.97
CA TYR A 100 10.53 5.02 4.09
C TYR A 100 11.41 4.28 5.10
N GLU A 101 12.31 3.40 4.65
CA GLU A 101 13.24 2.68 5.52
C GLU A 101 14.16 3.63 6.29
N ALA A 102 14.71 4.66 5.63
CA ALA A 102 15.50 5.70 6.30
C ALA A 102 14.71 6.44 7.40
N THR A 103 13.40 6.67 7.21
CA THR A 103 12.57 7.26 8.28
C THR A 103 12.36 6.33 9.48
N LEU A 104 12.36 5.01 9.27
CA LEU A 104 12.24 4.04 10.36
C LEU A 104 13.55 3.96 11.16
N GLU A 105 14.69 4.03 10.48
CA GLU A 105 16.02 4.06 11.12
C GLU A 105 16.18 5.30 12.01
N SER A 106 15.87 6.49 11.48
CA SER A 106 15.94 7.74 12.25
C SER A 106 15.08 7.71 13.52
N ARG A 107 13.92 7.04 13.51
CA ARG A 107 13.03 6.93 14.67
C ARG A 107 13.46 5.89 15.70
N ARG A 108 14.39 5.00 15.34
CA ARG A 108 14.93 3.98 16.25
C ARG A 108 16.08 4.53 17.09
N ASP A 109 16.71 5.60 16.62
CA ASP A 109 17.85 6.25 17.26
C ASP A 109 17.42 7.41 18.21
N ASP A 110 16.12 7.76 18.22
CA ASP A 110 15.45 8.71 19.13
C ASP A 110 14.84 8.00 20.37
#